data_AF-A0A385MQ21-F1
#
_entry.id   AF-A0A385MQ21-F1
#
_cell.length_a   1.000
_cell.length_b   1.000
_cell.length_c   1.000
_cell.angle_alpha   90.00
_cell.angle_beta   90.00
_cell.angle_gamma   90.00
#
_symmetry.space_group_name_H-M   'P 1'
#
loop_
_entity.id
_entity.type
_entity.pdbx_description
1 polymer ?
#
loop_
_entity_poly.entity_id
_entity_poly.type
_entity_poly.pdbx_seq_one_letter_code
_entity_poly.pdbx_strand_id
1 'polypeptide(L)'
;QAIKENAKKLFNDPASPVAGNPHGNVTLVEFFDYQCGHCKAMNSVIQAIVKQNKNLRVVFKELPIFGGQSQYAAKVSLAAAKQGKYYAFHDALLSVDGQLSKQITLQTAKKVGLNVAQLKKDMDNPAIQKQLREN
;
A
#
# COMPACT_ATOMS: atom_id res chain seq x y z
N GLN A 1 6.65 19.26 16.38
CA GLN A 1 6.23 20.28 15.40
C GLN A 1 5.86 19.68 14.03
N ALA A 2 6.70 18.86 13.37
CA ALA A 2 6.44 18.35 12.00
C ALA A 2 5.17 17.49 11.77
N ILE A 3 4.80 16.59 12.71
CA ILE A 3 3.61 15.75 12.55
C ILE A 3 2.32 16.59 12.52
N LYS A 4 2.24 17.61 13.38
CA LYS A 4 1.07 18.52 13.42
C LYS A 4 0.96 19.32 12.13
N GLU A 5 2.07 19.84 11.63
CA GLU A 5 2.13 20.61 10.39
C GLU A 5 1.73 19.78 9.17
N ASN A 6 2.06 18.49 9.17
CA ASN A 6 1.76 17.59 8.06
C ASN A 6 0.55 16.69 8.31
N ALA A 7 -0.21 16.91 9.38
CA ALA A 7 -1.29 16.02 9.83
C ALA A 7 -2.31 15.74 8.71
N LYS A 8 -2.67 16.75 7.91
CA LYS A 8 -3.58 16.56 6.78
C LYS A 8 -3.03 15.58 5.75
N LYS A 9 -1.75 15.70 5.39
CA LYS A 9 -1.08 14.81 4.42
C LYS A 9 -0.86 13.41 4.99
N LEU A 10 -0.51 13.32 6.27
CA LEU A 10 -0.22 12.05 6.94
C LEU A 10 -1.49 11.24 7.18
N PHE A 11 -2.55 11.86 7.68
CA PHE A 11 -3.71 11.15 8.20
C PHE A 11 -4.93 11.21 7.27
N ASN A 12 -5.11 12.31 6.53
CA ASN A 12 -6.38 12.64 5.86
C ASN A 12 -6.22 12.88 4.35
N ASP A 13 -5.14 12.38 3.75
CA ASP A 13 -4.98 12.43 2.30
C ASP A 13 -5.92 11.40 1.64
N PRO A 14 -6.91 11.83 0.83
CA PRO A 14 -7.89 10.94 0.22
C PRO A 14 -7.28 9.99 -0.81
N ALA A 15 -6.06 10.27 -1.31
CA ALA A 15 -5.37 9.35 -2.21
C ALA A 15 -4.76 8.16 -1.46
N SER A 16 -4.52 8.29 -0.16
CA SER A 16 -3.85 7.26 0.65
C SER A 16 -4.80 6.11 1.00
N PRO A 17 -4.44 4.87 0.66
CA PRO A 17 -5.23 3.71 1.02
C PRO A 17 -5.32 3.50 2.53
N VAL A 18 -6.44 2.95 2.98
CA VAL A 18 -6.75 2.73 4.39
C VAL A 18 -7.14 1.27 4.63
N ALA A 19 -6.70 0.69 5.75
CA ALA A 19 -7.21 -0.57 6.30
C ALA A 19 -7.57 -0.46 7.79
N GLY A 20 -8.05 -1.57 8.36
CA GLY A 20 -8.62 -1.60 9.70
C GLY A 20 -9.99 -0.94 9.72
N ASN A 21 -10.26 -0.14 10.76
CA ASN A 21 -11.48 0.65 10.88
C ASN A 21 -11.27 2.05 10.28
N PRO A 22 -11.91 2.40 9.14
CA PRO A 22 -11.78 3.73 8.54
C PRO A 22 -12.27 4.88 9.44
N HIS A 23 -13.07 4.55 10.47
CA HIS A 23 -13.58 5.47 11.49
C HIS A 23 -12.91 5.28 12.85
N GLY A 24 -11.76 4.57 12.88
CA GLY A 24 -10.97 4.38 14.08
C GLY A 24 -10.43 5.70 14.65
N ASN A 25 -10.41 5.82 15.99
CA ASN A 25 -9.91 7.02 16.67
C ASN A 25 -8.39 7.00 16.92
N VAL A 26 -7.72 5.88 16.63
CA VAL A 26 -6.27 5.76 16.64
C VAL A 26 -5.81 5.54 15.20
N THR A 27 -4.96 6.43 14.69
CA THR A 27 -4.38 6.30 13.34
C THR A 27 -2.91 5.90 13.41
N LEU A 28 -2.57 4.80 12.75
CA LEU A 28 -1.20 4.42 12.41
C LEU A 28 -0.93 4.80 10.95
N VAL A 29 0.20 5.44 10.69
CA VAL A 29 0.68 5.70 9.32
C VAL A 29 1.91 4.83 9.08
N GLU A 30 1.86 4.02 8.04
CA GLU A 30 2.98 3.16 7.65
C GLU A 30 3.57 3.65 6.32
N PHE A 31 4.84 4.04 6.35
CA PHE A 31 5.66 4.25 5.16
C PHE A 31 6.43 2.96 4.87
N PHE A 32 6.30 2.43 3.66
CA PHE A 32 6.87 1.13 3.34
C PHE A 32 7.24 1.00 1.86
N ASP A 33 8.04 -0.04 1.58
CA ASP A 33 8.41 -0.49 0.24
C ASP A 33 8.29 -2.02 0.18
N TYR A 34 7.70 -2.54 -0.89
CA TYR A 34 7.52 -3.98 -1.09
C TYR A 34 8.81 -4.80 -1.24
N GLN A 35 9.95 -4.17 -1.52
CA GLN A 35 11.27 -4.82 -1.57
C GLN A 35 12.02 -4.75 -0.23
N CYS A 36 11.53 -3.99 0.75
CA CYS A 36 12.18 -3.86 2.05
C CYS A 36 11.94 -5.10 2.93
N GLY A 37 13.02 -5.80 3.30
CA GLY A 37 12.93 -7.00 4.15
C GLY A 37 12.25 -6.74 5.50
N HIS A 38 12.48 -5.58 6.12
CA HIS A 38 11.81 -5.22 7.37
C HIS A 38 10.32 -4.92 7.18
N CYS A 39 9.91 -4.29 6.07
CA CYS A 39 8.49 -4.09 5.77
C CYS A 39 7.78 -5.45 5.59
N LYS A 40 8.42 -6.42 4.92
CA LYS A 40 7.90 -7.78 4.81
C LYS A 40 7.72 -8.45 6.17
N ALA A 41 8.73 -8.35 7.04
CA ALA A 41 8.63 -8.89 8.40
C ALA A 41 7.51 -8.23 9.23
N MET A 42 7.35 -6.91 9.09
CA MET A 42 6.33 -6.12 9.80
C MET A 42 4.90 -6.38 9.33
N ASN A 43 4.69 -6.87 8.11
CA ASN A 43 3.35 -7.17 7.57
C ASN A 43 2.53 -8.05 8.52
N SER A 44 3.14 -9.10 9.08
CA SER A 44 2.48 -10.00 10.03
C SER A 44 2.05 -9.31 11.33
N VAL A 45 2.87 -8.36 11.81
CA VAL A 45 2.59 -7.56 13.01
C VAL A 45 1.44 -6.58 12.74
N ILE A 46 1.48 -5.87 11.61
CA ILE A 46 0.41 -4.94 11.18
C ILE A 46 -0.92 -5.68 11.05
N GLN A 47 -0.94 -6.86 10.45
CA GLN A 47 -2.14 -7.69 10.38
C GLN A 47 -2.67 -8.08 11.76
N ALA A 48 -1.79 -8.47 12.68
CA ALA A 48 -2.19 -8.87 14.03
C ALA A 48 -2.83 -7.69 14.78
N ILE A 49 -2.23 -6.51 14.75
CA ILE A 49 -2.77 -5.33 15.45
C ILE A 49 -4.08 -4.85 14.81
N VAL A 50 -4.23 -4.93 13.49
CA VAL A 50 -5.48 -4.60 12.79
C VAL A 50 -6.60 -5.56 13.20
N LYS A 51 -6.30 -6.86 13.32
CA LYS A 51 -7.27 -7.87 13.76
C LYS A 51 -7.67 -7.71 15.24
N GLN A 52 -6.73 -7.32 16.09
CA GLN A 52 -6.95 -7.21 17.54
C GLN A 52 -7.60 -5.88 17.94
N ASN A 53 -7.36 -4.79 17.21
CA ASN A 53 -7.81 -3.45 17.58
C ASN A 53 -8.89 -2.92 16.63
N LYS A 54 -10.16 -3.00 17.06
CA LYS A 54 -11.32 -2.49 16.32
C LYS A 54 -11.34 -0.97 16.14
N ASN A 55 -10.52 -0.24 16.88
CA ASN A 55 -10.43 1.23 16.83
C ASN A 55 -9.23 1.71 16.01
N LEU A 56 -8.43 0.80 15.45
CA LEU A 56 -7.24 1.15 14.67
C LEU A 56 -7.61 1.44 13.22
N ARG A 57 -7.19 2.62 12.75
CA ARG A 57 -7.14 3.01 11.35
C ARG A 57 -5.68 2.96 10.87
N VAL A 58 -5.40 2.27 9.78
CA VAL A 58 -4.05 2.24 9.19
C VAL A 58 -4.06 2.98 7.86
N VAL A 59 -3.18 3.97 7.71
CA VAL A 59 -2.96 4.71 6.46
C VAL A 59 -1.65 4.25 5.84
N PHE A 60 -1.71 3.84 4.58
CA PHE A 60 -0.55 3.33 3.85
C PHE A 60 0.07 4.42 2.97
N LYS A 61 1.38 4.59 3.12
CA LYS A 61 2.22 5.52 2.36
C LYS A 61 3.24 4.72 1.56
N GLU A 62 2.90 4.47 0.31
CA GLU A 62 3.79 3.86 -0.68
C GLU A 62 5.03 4.74 -0.86
N LEU A 63 6.21 4.23 -0.46
CA LEU A 63 7.48 4.94 -0.54
C LEU A 63 8.53 4.08 -1.26
N PRO A 64 8.41 3.91 -2.59
CA PRO A 64 9.22 2.97 -3.36
C PRO A 64 10.65 3.48 -3.61
N ILE A 65 11.57 3.19 -2.68
CA ILE A 65 12.97 3.66 -2.67
C ILE A 65 13.99 2.61 -3.14
N PHE A 66 13.62 1.34 -3.28
CA PHE A 66 14.53 0.26 -3.74
C PHE A 66 14.54 0.05 -5.27
N GLY A 67 14.14 1.07 -6.04
CA GLY A 67 14.30 1.12 -7.49
C GLY A 67 13.07 0.67 -8.30
N GLY A 68 13.30 0.28 -9.56
CA GLY A 68 12.23 0.13 -10.55
C GLY A 68 11.17 -0.93 -10.24
N GLN A 69 11.54 -2.02 -9.55
CA GLN A 69 10.57 -3.04 -9.14
C GLN A 69 9.67 -2.54 -8.00
N SER A 70 10.22 -1.81 -7.03
CA SER A 70 9.45 -1.15 -5.98
C SER A 70 8.47 -0.13 -6.56
N GLN A 71 8.94 0.71 -7.48
CA GLN A 71 8.08 1.69 -8.14
C GLN A 71 6.94 1.01 -8.91
N TYR A 72 7.24 -0.09 -9.60
CA TYR A 72 6.22 -0.86 -10.31
C TYR A 72 5.18 -1.45 -9.35
N ALA A 73 5.63 -2.10 -8.27
CA ALA A 73 4.78 -2.69 -7.24
C ALA A 73 3.86 -1.63 -6.58
N ALA A 74 4.40 -0.46 -6.24
CA ALA A 74 3.65 0.65 -5.68
C ALA A 74 2.56 1.16 -6.62
N LYS A 75 2.88 1.35 -7.91
CA LYS A 75 1.89 1.77 -8.93
C LYS A 75 0.77 0.74 -9.11
N VAL A 76 1.10 -0.55 -9.17
CA VAL A 76 0.10 -1.62 -9.27
C VAL A 76 -0.78 -1.66 -8.02
N SER A 77 -0.20 -1.43 -6.84
CA SER A 77 -0.93 -1.41 -5.57
C SER A 77 -1.91 -0.25 -5.51
N LEU A 78 -1.49 0.96 -5.84
CA LEU A 78 -2.39 2.11 -5.92
C LEU A 78 -3.47 1.95 -7.01
N ALA A 79 -3.16 1.27 -8.12
CA ALA A 79 -4.18 0.89 -9.11
C ALA A 79 -5.18 -0.14 -8.55
N ALA A 80 -4.73 -1.08 -7.71
CA ALA A 80 -5.59 -2.06 -7.04
C ALA A 80 -6.60 -1.42 -6.08
N ALA A 81 -6.29 -0.22 -5.54
CA ALA A 81 -7.23 0.55 -4.73
C ALA A 81 -8.51 0.92 -5.49
N LYS A 82 -8.41 1.20 -6.80
CA LYS A 82 -9.58 1.49 -7.66
C LYS A 82 -10.50 0.29 -7.87
N GLN A 83 -10.03 -0.92 -7.55
CA GLN A 83 -10.81 -2.15 -7.60
C GLN A 83 -11.24 -2.61 -6.20
N GLY A 84 -11.06 -1.78 -5.17
CA GLY A 84 -11.45 -2.09 -3.79
C GLY A 84 -10.62 -3.18 -3.12
N LYS A 85 -9.45 -3.54 -3.69
CA LYS A 85 -8.63 -4.68 -3.24
C LYS A 85 -7.21 -4.29 -2.85
N TYR A 86 -6.99 -3.02 -2.48
CA TYR A 86 -5.67 -2.55 -2.05
C TYR A 86 -5.09 -3.41 -0.93
N TYR A 87 -5.79 -3.53 0.20
CA TYR A 87 -5.22 -4.17 1.39
C TYR A 87 -4.96 -5.66 1.18
N ALA A 88 -5.87 -6.37 0.51
CA ALA A 88 -5.67 -7.77 0.16
C ALA A 88 -4.46 -7.98 -0.76
N PHE A 89 -4.24 -7.05 -1.69
CA PHE A 89 -3.08 -7.11 -2.57
C PHE A 89 -1.78 -6.73 -1.87
N HIS A 90 -1.80 -5.67 -1.05
CA HIS A 90 -0.68 -5.22 -0.23
C HIS A 90 -0.15 -6.34 0.66
N ASP A 91 -1.04 -7.01 1.40
CA ASP A 91 -0.69 -8.16 2.24
C ASP A 91 -0.08 -9.31 1.40
N ALA A 92 -0.76 -9.71 0.33
CA ALA A 92 -0.29 -10.79 -0.53
C ALA A 92 1.09 -10.48 -1.14
N LEU A 93 1.36 -9.22 -1.47
CA LEU A 93 2.62 -8.81 -2.10
C LEU A 93 3.78 -8.71 -1.10
N LEU A 94 3.53 -8.25 0.14
CA LEU A 94 4.53 -8.26 1.22
C LEU A 94 4.84 -9.69 1.70
N SER A 95 3.88 -10.60 1.58
CA SER A 95 4.03 -12.03 1.91
C SER A 95 4.74 -12.85 0.83
N VAL A 96 5.19 -12.24 -0.28
CA VAL A 96 6.00 -12.92 -1.30
C VAL A 96 7.43 -13.11 -0.78
N ASP A 97 7.95 -14.33 -0.83
CA ASP A 97 9.35 -14.61 -0.54
C ASP A 97 10.29 -14.08 -1.64
N GLY A 98 11.43 -13.53 -1.23
CA GLY A 98 12.47 -13.05 -2.13
C GLY A 98 12.14 -11.73 -2.84
N GLN A 99 12.83 -11.48 -3.95
CA GLN A 99 12.71 -10.23 -4.71
C GLN A 99 11.49 -10.25 -5.64
N LEU A 100 10.79 -9.11 -5.69
CA LEU A 100 9.71 -8.88 -6.62
C LEU A 100 10.22 -8.61 -8.04
N SER A 101 9.46 -9.14 -8.98
CA SER A 101 9.52 -8.76 -10.39
C SER A 101 8.14 -8.25 -10.83
N LYS A 102 8.09 -7.55 -11.98
CA LYS A 102 6.83 -7.16 -12.61
C LYS A 102 5.88 -8.35 -12.80
N GLN A 103 6.43 -9.51 -13.19
CA GLN A 103 5.66 -10.73 -13.38
C GLN A 103 5.07 -11.24 -12.06
N ILE A 104 5.87 -11.35 -11.01
CA ILE A 104 5.42 -11.79 -9.68
C ILE A 104 4.34 -10.85 -9.14
N THR A 105 4.53 -9.54 -9.32
CA THR A 105 3.55 -8.51 -8.93
C THR A 105 2.19 -8.74 -9.60
N LEU A 106 2.16 -8.91 -10.92
CA LEU A 106 0.92 -9.15 -11.65
C LEU A 106 0.30 -10.52 -11.38
N GLN A 107 1.12 -11.56 -11.16
CA GLN A 107 0.63 -12.88 -10.77
C GLN A 107 -0.04 -12.83 -9.39
N THR A 108 0.57 -12.12 -8.44
CA THR A 108 0.01 -11.90 -7.11
C THR A 108 -1.31 -11.13 -7.19
N ALA A 109 -1.37 -10.10 -8.04
CA ALA A 109 -2.60 -9.36 -8.29
C ALA A 109 -3.73 -10.27 -8.83
N LYS A 110 -3.39 -11.13 -9.80
CA LYS A 110 -4.34 -12.12 -10.32
C LYS A 110 -4.82 -13.09 -9.24
N LYS A 111 -3.93 -13.56 -8.36
CA LYS A 111 -4.26 -14.49 -7.26
C LYS A 111 -5.28 -13.89 -6.27
N VAL A 112 -5.20 -12.58 -6.00
CA VAL A 112 -6.19 -11.87 -5.15
C VAL A 112 -7.44 -11.44 -5.94
N GLY A 113 -7.57 -11.88 -7.19
CA GLY A 113 -8.72 -11.65 -8.05
C GLY A 113 -8.82 -10.23 -8.58
N LEU A 114 -7.70 -9.52 -8.77
CA LEU A 114 -7.68 -8.24 -9.48
C LEU A 114 -7.78 -8.46 -10.99
N ASN A 115 -8.46 -7.54 -11.67
CA ASN A 115 -8.43 -7.45 -13.11
C ASN A 115 -7.09 -6.85 -13.58
N VAL A 116 -6.20 -7.71 -14.06
CA VAL A 116 -4.86 -7.33 -14.52
C VAL A 116 -4.89 -6.39 -15.72
N ALA A 117 -5.87 -6.53 -16.62
CA ALA A 117 -5.99 -5.64 -17.77
C ALA A 117 -6.37 -4.22 -17.32
N GLN A 118 -7.26 -4.10 -16.34
CA GLN A 118 -7.58 -2.82 -15.72
C GLN A 118 -6.38 -2.24 -14.95
N LEU A 119 -5.66 -3.05 -14.16
CA LEU A 119 -4.47 -2.60 -13.44
C LEU A 119 -3.43 -1.96 -14.36
N LYS A 120 -3.16 -2.59 -15.52
CA LYS A 120 -2.21 -2.05 -16.50
C LYS A 120 -2.62 -0.69 -17.05
N LYS A 121 -3.91 -0.42 -17.19
CA LYS A 121 -4.41 0.90 -17.60
C LYS A 121 -4.34 1.91 -16.45
N ASP A 122 -4.72 1.47 -15.26
CA ASP A 122 -4.85 2.34 -14.09
C ASP A 122 -3.50 2.76 -13.48
N MET A 123 -2.48 1.92 -13.57
CA MET A 123 -1.14 2.18 -13.00
C MET A 123 -0.41 3.38 -13.64
N ASP A 124 -0.81 3.76 -14.85
CA ASP A 124 -0.27 4.90 -15.59
C ASP A 124 -1.03 6.21 -15.30
N ASN A 125 -2.02 6.18 -14.41
CA ASN A 125 -2.77 7.37 -14.04
C ASN A 125 -1.82 8.43 -13.41
N PRO A 126 -1.81 9.69 -13.91
CA PRO A 126 -0.95 10.74 -13.37
C PRO A 126 -1.13 11.01 -11.88
N ALA A 127 -2.33 10.77 -11.33
CA ALA A 127 -2.60 10.91 -9.90
C ALA A 127 -1.79 9.93 -9.05
N ILE A 128 -1.54 8.71 -9.54
CA ILE A 128 -0.67 7.73 -8.87
C ILE A 128 0.77 8.23 -8.81
N GLN A 129 1.29 8.76 -9.93
CA GLN A 129 2.64 9.34 -9.93
C GLN A 129 2.74 10.55 -9.00
N LYS A 130 1.71 11.38 -8.96
CA LYS A 130 1.65 12.53 -8.05
C LYS A 130 1.67 12.07 -6.59
N GLN A 131 0.85 11.09 -6.23
CA GLN A 131 0.80 10.54 -4.88
C GLN A 131 2.16 9.98 -4.44
N LEU A 132 2.83 9.19 -5.28
CA LEU A 132 4.15 8.63 -4.96
C LEU A 132 5.24 9.70 -4.76
N ARG A 133 5.10 10.88 -5.37
CA ARG A 133 6.03 12.01 -5.16
C ARG A 133 5.70 12.84 -3.92
N GLU A 134 4.46 12.79 -3.45
CA GLU A 134 3.98 13.60 -2.32
C GLU A 134 4.07 12.85 -0.98
N ASN A 135 4.28 11.53 -1.03
CA ASN A 135 4.69 10.71 0.11
C ASN A 135 6.17 10.93 0.43
#